data_AF-A0A329SYR4-F1
#
_entry.id   AF-A0A329SYR4-F1
#
_cell.length_a   1.000
_cell.length_b   1.000
_cell.length_c   1.000
_cell.angle_alpha   90.00
_cell.angle_beta   90.00
_cell.angle_gamma   90.00
#
_symmetry.space_group_name_H-M   'P 1'
#
loop_
_entity.id
_entity.type
_entity.pdbx_description
1 polymer ?
#
loop_
_entity_poly.entity_id
_entity_poly.type
_entity_poly.pdbx_seq_one_letter_code
_entity_poly.pdbx_strand_id
1 'polypeptide(L)'
;MATDGDRSSSCADVYAKNRVLILGQFISVLIACTGVFSQLLNGSFQIQIPVTQSAGNYLLLCVYLVDPIMRFRRQKGYKLEIPWWQYLLLAFADVEGNFLVVCAYKYTSISSVMLLDCFTIPVVMLLSTVFLRAKYTRSHFVAVLFCLVGISVLVISDVIRDQETMLKASWDISALYGDFLCLFGSAVYACSNVGQEYLVKKENRRLEFLGLVGLFGFLVSSIQAAYFEGDVVRAVDWTWPSALCLLGYIITLFVMYTATSIFLTTGDAAVFNLSLLTSDFFAVVAAKYLFNEELSSLYFVGFSFIIVGVSVYNRSAPPTTAASCSDPFDVQDGSIDHLLPAGP
;
A
#
# COMPACT_ATOMS: atom_id res chain seq x y z
N MET A 1 -36.52 10.14 21.70
CA MET A 1 -36.96 10.23 20.29
C MET A 1 -35.73 10.65 19.50
N ALA A 2 -34.94 9.68 19.04
CA ALA A 2 -33.76 9.95 18.21
C ALA A 2 -34.28 10.34 16.82
N THR A 3 -33.93 11.53 16.35
CA THR A 3 -34.39 12.08 15.07
C THR A 3 -33.77 11.29 13.91
N ASP A 4 -34.52 11.13 12.81
CA ASP A 4 -34.11 10.34 11.63
C ASP A 4 -32.72 10.70 11.05
N GLY A 5 -32.22 11.91 11.33
CA GLY A 5 -30.87 12.34 10.95
C GLY A 5 -29.73 11.56 11.64
N ASP A 6 -29.92 11.11 12.88
CA ASP A 6 -28.90 10.39 13.67
C ASP A 6 -28.79 8.90 13.27
N ARG A 7 -29.87 8.34 12.74
CA ARG A 7 -29.87 6.96 12.18
C ARG A 7 -29.28 6.92 10.77
N SER A 8 -29.51 7.96 9.97
CA SER A 8 -28.95 8.12 8.63
C SER A 8 -27.43 8.27 8.65
N SER A 9 -26.87 9.08 9.57
CA SER A 9 -25.44 9.25 9.76
C SER A 9 -24.77 7.96 10.25
N SER A 10 -25.40 7.25 11.21
CA SER A 10 -24.89 6.00 11.76
C SER A 10 -24.78 4.87 10.71
N CYS A 11 -25.78 4.71 9.84
CA CYS A 11 -25.73 3.70 8.76
C CYS A 11 -24.67 4.02 7.70
N ALA A 12 -24.50 5.30 7.33
CA ALA A 12 -23.48 5.72 6.37
C ALA A 12 -22.06 5.50 6.91
N ASP A 13 -21.83 5.79 8.19
CA ASP A 13 -20.55 5.57 8.86
C ASP A 13 -20.20 4.09 9.00
N VAL A 14 -21.19 3.24 9.34
CA VAL A 14 -21.01 1.79 9.40
C VAL A 14 -20.70 1.22 8.01
N TYR A 15 -21.41 1.69 6.97
CA TYR A 15 -21.16 1.28 5.59
C TYR A 15 -19.77 1.70 5.10
N ALA A 16 -19.35 2.93 5.39
CA ALA A 16 -18.02 3.44 5.04
C ALA A 16 -16.91 2.65 5.74
N LYS A 17 -17.04 2.37 7.05
CA LYS A 17 -16.07 1.56 7.81
C LYS A 17 -15.94 0.14 7.28
N ASN A 18 -17.07 -0.51 6.98
CA ASN A 18 -17.06 -1.86 6.41
C ASN A 18 -16.43 -1.89 5.02
N ARG A 19 -16.63 -0.83 4.22
CA ARG A 19 -16.00 -0.70 2.90
C ARG A 19 -14.48 -0.61 2.98
N VAL A 20 -13.93 0.17 3.92
CA VAL A 20 -12.47 0.30 4.12
C VAL A 20 -11.88 -1.07 4.51
N LEU A 21 -12.51 -1.76 5.47
CA LEU A 21 -12.08 -3.10 5.88
C LEU A 21 -12.08 -4.10 4.72
N ILE A 22 -13.20 -4.22 4.00
CA ILE A 22 -13.33 -5.17 2.88
C ILE A 22 -12.30 -4.86 1.79
N LEU A 23 -12.13 -3.58 1.45
CA LEU A 23 -11.20 -3.18 0.41
C LEU A 23 -9.74 -3.38 0.83
N GLY A 24 -9.40 -3.15 2.10
CA GLY A 24 -8.07 -3.44 2.65
C GLY A 24 -7.74 -4.94 2.62
N GLN A 25 -8.70 -5.80 2.95
CA GLN A 25 -8.53 -7.25 2.85
C GLN A 25 -8.42 -7.70 1.39
N PHE A 26 -9.22 -7.13 0.49
CA PHE A 26 -9.11 -7.40 -0.95
C PHE A 26 -7.72 -7.03 -1.50
N ILE A 27 -7.20 -5.86 -1.13
CA ILE A 27 -5.83 -5.44 -1.46
C ILE A 27 -4.80 -6.43 -0.93
N SER A 28 -4.97 -6.90 0.31
CA SER A 28 -4.05 -7.85 0.94
C SER A 28 -4.03 -9.21 0.22
N VAL A 29 -5.19 -9.68 -0.25
CA VAL A 29 -5.25 -10.87 -1.12
C VAL A 29 -4.53 -10.63 -2.44
N LEU A 30 -4.69 -9.46 -3.06
CA LEU A 30 -4.00 -9.13 -4.31
C LEU A 30 -2.48 -9.12 -4.13
N ILE A 31 -1.96 -8.55 -3.02
CA ILE A 31 -0.53 -8.59 -2.71
C ILE A 31 -0.06 -10.05 -2.54
N ALA A 32 -0.78 -10.87 -1.78
CA ALA A 32 -0.44 -12.28 -1.63
C ALA A 32 -0.42 -13.02 -2.99
N CYS A 33 -1.40 -12.74 -3.87
CA CYS A 33 -1.43 -13.27 -5.23
C CYS A 33 -0.21 -12.84 -6.07
N THR A 34 0.25 -11.58 -5.94
CA THR A 34 1.49 -11.14 -6.62
C THR A 34 2.71 -11.92 -6.10
N GLY A 35 2.78 -12.20 -4.79
CA GLY A 35 3.79 -13.06 -4.20
C GLY A 35 3.78 -14.47 -4.79
N VAL A 36 2.59 -15.08 -4.93
CA VAL A 36 2.42 -16.40 -5.56
C VAL A 36 2.91 -16.41 -7.01
N PHE A 37 2.54 -15.43 -7.82
CA PHE A 37 3.03 -15.35 -9.21
C PHE A 37 4.55 -15.17 -9.27
N SER A 38 5.13 -14.37 -8.38
CA SER A 38 6.59 -14.18 -8.33
C SER A 38 7.31 -15.46 -7.88
N GLN A 39 6.77 -16.18 -6.88
CA GLN A 39 7.30 -17.46 -6.43
C GLN A 39 7.19 -18.54 -7.51
N LEU A 40 6.09 -18.59 -8.26
CA LEU A 40 5.94 -19.50 -9.41
C LEU A 40 6.96 -19.17 -10.50
N LEU A 41 7.17 -17.89 -10.79
CA LEU A 41 8.13 -17.44 -11.80
C LEU A 41 9.57 -17.81 -11.44
N ASN A 42 9.93 -17.63 -10.17
CA ASN A 42 11.23 -18.01 -9.63
C ASN A 42 11.39 -19.54 -9.53
N GLY A 43 10.46 -20.24 -8.87
CA GLY A 43 10.58 -21.66 -8.58
C GLY A 43 10.44 -22.56 -9.80
N SER A 44 9.41 -22.32 -10.64
CA SER A 44 9.10 -23.20 -11.77
C SER A 44 9.87 -22.84 -13.04
N PHE A 45 10.19 -21.55 -13.24
CA PHE A 45 10.81 -21.07 -14.48
C PHE A 45 12.22 -20.49 -14.28
N GLN A 46 12.71 -20.37 -13.03
CA GLN A 46 14.03 -19.82 -12.71
C GLN A 46 14.24 -18.39 -13.24
N ILE A 47 13.16 -17.61 -13.33
CA ILE A 47 13.16 -16.22 -13.80
C ILE A 47 12.98 -15.29 -12.61
N GLN A 48 14.01 -14.49 -12.32
CA GLN A 48 14.02 -13.50 -11.24
C GLN A 48 14.13 -12.09 -11.80
N ILE A 49 13.00 -11.42 -12.01
CA ILE A 49 12.93 -10.08 -12.63
C ILE A 49 11.94 -9.14 -11.89
N PRO A 50 12.07 -8.96 -10.56
CA PRO A 50 11.14 -8.18 -9.75
C PRO A 50 10.98 -6.71 -10.19
N VAL A 51 12.03 -6.07 -10.72
CA VAL A 51 11.95 -4.69 -11.21
C VAL A 51 11.18 -4.63 -12.53
N THR A 52 11.43 -5.57 -13.45
CA THR A 52 10.70 -5.69 -14.72
C THR A 52 9.22 -5.99 -14.50
N GLN A 53 8.90 -6.86 -13.54
CA GLN A 53 7.54 -7.14 -13.07
C GLN A 53 6.82 -5.84 -12.64
N SER A 54 7.48 -5.02 -11.82
CA SER A 54 6.94 -3.74 -11.35
C SER A 54 6.82 -2.70 -12.47
N ALA A 55 7.79 -2.65 -13.40
CA ALA A 55 7.75 -1.77 -14.57
C ALA A 55 6.53 -2.06 -15.45
N GLY A 56 6.17 -3.34 -15.64
CA GLY A 56 4.96 -3.73 -16.35
C GLY A 56 3.68 -3.19 -15.71
N ASN A 57 3.59 -3.14 -14.38
CA ASN A 57 2.47 -2.53 -13.67
C ASN A 57 2.39 -1.02 -13.92
N TYR A 58 3.49 -0.29 -13.76
CA TYR A 58 3.48 1.15 -14.01
C TYR A 58 3.14 1.48 -15.47
N LEU A 59 3.57 0.63 -16.42
CA LEU A 59 3.15 0.74 -17.82
C LEU A 59 1.64 0.61 -17.98
N LEU A 60 0.99 -0.35 -17.31
CA LEU A 60 -0.47 -0.47 -17.35
C LEU A 60 -1.17 0.72 -16.68
N LEU A 61 -0.61 1.26 -15.59
CA LEU A 61 -1.15 2.46 -14.94
C LEU A 61 -1.18 3.69 -15.87
N CYS A 62 -0.30 3.76 -16.89
CA CYS A 62 -0.33 4.80 -17.91
C CYS A 62 -1.67 4.87 -18.68
N VAL A 63 -2.50 3.82 -18.69
CA VAL A 63 -3.86 3.88 -19.26
C VAL A 63 -4.68 5.00 -18.62
N TYR A 64 -4.45 5.32 -17.34
CA TYR A 64 -5.14 6.40 -16.65
C TYR A 64 -4.72 7.81 -17.11
N LEU A 65 -3.62 7.96 -17.88
CA LEU A 65 -3.25 9.23 -18.50
C LEU A 65 -4.28 9.73 -19.52
N VAL A 66 -5.18 8.86 -19.99
CA VAL A 66 -6.25 9.26 -20.91
C VAL A 66 -7.11 10.38 -20.32
N ASP A 67 -7.44 10.35 -19.03
CA ASP A 67 -8.25 11.39 -18.37
C ASP A 67 -7.56 12.78 -18.38
N PRO A 68 -6.34 12.96 -17.85
CA PRO A 68 -5.67 14.26 -17.88
C PRO A 68 -5.37 14.73 -19.32
N ILE A 69 -5.04 13.83 -20.26
CA ILE A 69 -4.85 14.18 -21.68
C ILE A 69 -6.16 14.70 -22.29
N MET A 70 -7.29 14.03 -22.03
CA MET A 70 -8.59 14.48 -22.54
C MET A 70 -9.01 15.82 -21.92
N ARG A 71 -8.76 16.05 -20.63
CA ARG A 71 -9.02 17.33 -19.97
C ARG A 71 -8.17 18.45 -20.55
N PHE A 72 -6.87 18.20 -20.75
CA PHE A 72 -5.96 19.15 -21.38
C PHE A 72 -6.41 19.55 -22.79
N ARG A 73 -6.95 18.60 -23.57
CA ARG A 73 -7.50 18.87 -24.91
C ARG A 73 -8.84 19.62 -24.90
N ARG A 74 -9.70 19.37 -23.91
CA ARG A 74 -11.05 19.97 -23.82
C ARG A 74 -11.08 21.33 -23.14
N GLN A 75 -10.24 21.55 -22.14
CA GLN A 75 -10.26 22.75 -21.30
C GLN A 75 -9.08 23.66 -21.65
N LYS A 76 -9.35 24.79 -22.31
CA LYS A 76 -8.35 25.85 -22.51
C LYS A 76 -7.91 26.36 -21.13
N GLY A 77 -6.66 26.10 -20.76
CA GLY A 77 -6.08 26.51 -19.47
C GLY A 77 -6.06 25.44 -18.39
N TYR A 78 -6.26 24.15 -18.73
CA TYR A 78 -6.01 23.06 -17.78
C TYR A 78 -4.59 23.14 -17.23
N LYS A 79 -4.49 23.32 -15.92
CA LYS A 79 -3.23 23.23 -15.19
C LYS A 79 -3.30 22.05 -14.24
N LEU A 80 -2.19 21.32 -14.17
CA LEU A 80 -1.92 20.42 -13.08
C LEU A 80 -1.93 21.27 -11.80
N GLU A 81 -2.87 20.98 -10.93
CA GLU A 81 -3.04 21.71 -9.66
C GLU A 81 -1.90 21.38 -8.69
N ILE A 82 -1.40 20.16 -8.82
CA ILE A 82 -0.23 19.64 -8.15
C ILE A 82 0.91 19.67 -9.17
N PRO A 83 2.04 20.31 -8.87
CA PRO A 83 3.11 20.40 -9.84
C PRO A 83 3.67 19.01 -10.17
N TRP A 84 3.98 18.78 -11.45
CA TRP A 84 4.41 17.47 -11.98
C TRP A 84 5.57 16.83 -11.19
N TRP A 85 6.46 17.64 -10.61
CA TRP A 85 7.62 17.17 -9.85
C TRP A 85 7.22 16.46 -8.55
N GLN A 86 6.06 16.75 -7.96
CA GLN A 86 5.57 16.04 -6.77
C GLN A 86 5.14 14.61 -7.13
N TYR A 87 4.49 14.43 -8.28
CA TYR A 87 4.18 13.09 -8.78
C TYR A 87 5.44 12.30 -9.13
N LEU A 88 6.46 12.96 -9.70
CA LEU A 88 7.76 12.34 -9.98
C LEU A 88 8.47 11.89 -8.69
N LEU A 89 8.57 12.78 -7.70
CA LEU A 89 9.19 12.45 -6.41
C LEU A 89 8.46 11.30 -5.72
N LEU A 90 7.13 11.30 -5.77
CA LEU A 90 6.33 10.24 -5.21
C LEU A 90 6.55 8.91 -5.93
N ALA A 91 6.51 8.90 -7.26
CA ALA A 91 6.77 7.70 -8.05
C ALA A 91 8.19 7.17 -7.84
N PHE A 92 9.17 8.06 -7.67
CA PHE A 92 10.54 7.70 -7.33
C PHE A 92 10.61 7.03 -5.95
N ALA A 93 9.99 7.63 -4.91
CA ALA A 93 9.93 7.03 -3.58
C ALA A 93 9.20 5.68 -3.60
N ASP A 94 8.13 5.55 -4.38
CA ASP A 94 7.38 4.31 -4.53
C ASP A 94 8.26 3.19 -5.12
N VAL A 95 8.94 3.47 -6.23
CA VAL A 95 9.82 2.51 -6.90
C VAL A 95 11.02 2.15 -6.01
N GLU A 96 11.71 3.14 -5.43
CA GLU A 96 12.91 2.91 -4.62
C GLU A 96 12.60 2.22 -3.29
N GLY A 97 11.49 2.57 -2.63
CA GLY A 97 11.07 1.92 -1.39
C GLY A 97 10.89 0.41 -1.58
N ASN A 98 10.18 0.02 -2.63
CA ASN A 98 10.01 -1.39 -2.99
C ASN A 98 11.33 -2.04 -3.43
N PHE A 99 12.13 -1.36 -4.25
CA PHE A 99 13.42 -1.89 -4.75
C PHE A 99 14.43 -2.15 -3.61
N LEU A 100 14.51 -1.27 -2.62
CA LEU A 100 15.40 -1.41 -1.47
C LEU A 100 15.03 -2.61 -0.61
N VAL A 101 13.74 -2.84 -0.36
CA VAL A 101 13.25 -4.03 0.35
C VAL A 101 13.52 -5.30 -0.47
N VAL A 102 13.32 -5.27 -1.79
CA VAL A 102 13.70 -6.38 -2.69
C VAL A 102 15.19 -6.68 -2.61
N CYS A 103 16.03 -5.65 -2.56
CA CYS A 103 17.48 -5.80 -2.38
C CYS A 103 17.82 -6.41 -1.01
N ALA A 104 17.08 -6.07 0.05
CA ALA A 104 17.32 -6.60 1.39
C ALA A 104 17.19 -8.13 1.45
N TYR A 105 16.24 -8.73 0.72
CA TYR A 105 16.07 -10.19 0.63
C TYR A 105 17.33 -10.94 0.11
N LYS A 106 18.27 -10.25 -0.55
CA LYS A 106 19.54 -10.85 -1.00
C LYS A 106 20.57 -10.99 0.13
N TYR A 107 20.40 -10.24 1.22
CA TYR A 107 21.41 -10.10 2.26
C TYR A 107 20.90 -10.52 3.65
N THR A 108 19.59 -10.45 3.90
CA THR A 108 18.98 -10.85 5.17
C THR A 108 17.85 -11.86 4.96
N SER A 109 17.43 -12.51 6.04
CA SER A 109 16.39 -13.55 5.99
C SER A 109 15.00 -12.97 5.74
N ILE A 110 14.11 -13.76 5.14
CA ILE A 110 12.70 -13.39 4.89
C ILE A 110 12.04 -12.95 6.21
N SER A 111 12.23 -13.73 7.28
CA SER A 111 11.73 -13.42 8.62
C SER A 111 12.23 -12.07 9.17
N SER A 112 13.50 -11.72 8.92
CA SER A 112 14.03 -10.41 9.31
C SER A 112 13.36 -9.29 8.52
N VAL A 113 13.26 -9.44 7.19
CA VAL A 113 12.60 -8.46 6.33
C VAL A 113 11.14 -8.24 6.75
N MET A 114 10.39 -9.29 7.07
CA MET A 114 9.00 -9.18 7.53
C MET A 114 8.85 -8.34 8.81
N LEU A 115 9.73 -8.55 9.80
CA LEU A 115 9.70 -7.74 11.04
C LEU A 115 10.14 -6.31 10.80
N LEU A 116 11.21 -6.11 10.03
CA LEU A 116 11.75 -4.79 9.75
C LEU A 116 10.81 -3.99 8.86
N ASP A 117 10.07 -4.61 7.94
CA ASP A 117 9.13 -3.91 7.08
C ASP A 117 7.90 -3.38 7.85
N CYS A 118 7.58 -4.01 8.99
CA CYS A 118 6.59 -3.46 9.92
C CYS A 118 6.99 -2.07 10.47
N PHE A 119 8.27 -1.69 10.38
CA PHE A 119 8.73 -0.34 10.68
C PHE A 119 8.06 0.74 9.80
N THR A 120 7.53 0.35 8.64
CA THR A 120 6.68 1.22 7.82
C THR A 120 5.52 1.81 8.63
N ILE A 121 4.89 1.04 9.52
CA ILE A 121 3.70 1.47 10.29
C ILE A 121 3.97 2.67 11.21
N PRO A 122 4.95 2.63 12.15
CA PRO A 122 5.24 3.78 13.00
C PRO A 122 5.73 4.99 12.19
N VAL A 123 6.49 4.77 11.10
CA VAL A 123 6.94 5.86 10.23
C VAL A 123 5.75 6.52 9.52
N VAL A 124 4.82 5.75 8.97
CA VAL A 124 3.57 6.28 8.38
C VAL A 124 2.77 7.07 9.41
N MET A 125 2.60 6.55 10.63
CA MET A 125 1.87 7.27 11.68
C MET A 125 2.54 8.61 12.03
N LEU A 126 3.87 8.63 12.14
CA LEU A 126 4.63 9.84 12.40
C LEU A 126 4.50 10.84 11.24
N LEU A 127 4.74 10.39 10.01
CA LEU A 127 4.67 11.23 8.81
C LEU A 127 3.26 11.76 8.57
N SER A 128 2.22 10.95 8.74
CA SER A 128 0.82 11.42 8.64
C SER A 128 0.48 12.44 9.73
N THR A 129 1.06 12.31 10.94
CA THR A 129 0.87 13.33 11.99
C THR A 129 1.52 14.66 11.59
N VAL A 130 2.74 14.62 11.01
CA VAL A 130 3.50 15.82 10.63
C VAL A 130 2.95 16.49 9.37
N PHE A 131 2.70 15.72 8.31
CA PHE A 131 2.35 16.24 6.98
C PHE A 131 0.84 16.34 6.75
N LEU A 132 0.05 15.36 7.23
CA LEU A 132 -1.40 15.32 7.06
C LEU A 132 -2.17 15.83 8.29
N ARG A 133 -1.48 16.23 9.36
CA ARG A 133 -2.06 16.65 10.65
C ARG A 133 -3.02 15.61 11.24
N ALA A 134 -2.73 14.33 11.00
CA ALA A 134 -3.52 13.21 11.49
C ALA A 134 -3.57 13.18 13.02
N LYS A 135 -4.77 12.94 13.58
CA LYS A 135 -4.98 12.84 15.04
C LYS A 135 -5.20 11.39 15.47
N TYR A 136 -4.14 10.75 15.93
CA TYR A 136 -4.21 9.38 16.43
C TYR A 136 -4.69 9.32 17.89
N THR A 137 -5.81 8.65 18.11
CA THR A 137 -6.29 8.27 19.45
C THR A 137 -5.50 7.09 20.05
N ARG A 138 -5.62 6.88 21.37
CA ARG A 138 -5.02 5.71 22.07
C ARG A 138 -5.42 4.37 21.47
N SER A 139 -6.63 4.26 20.91
CA SER A 139 -7.13 3.06 20.27
C SER A 139 -6.28 2.64 19.06
N HIS A 140 -5.78 3.60 18.27
CA HIS A 140 -4.90 3.32 17.14
C HIS A 140 -3.56 2.71 17.58
N PHE A 141 -2.96 3.24 18.64
CA PHE A 141 -1.72 2.69 19.19
C PHE A 141 -1.91 1.27 19.75
N VAL A 142 -3.04 1.01 20.41
CA VAL A 142 -3.41 -0.34 20.86
C VAL A 142 -3.55 -1.27 19.67
N ALA A 143 -4.24 -0.86 18.59
CA ALA A 143 -4.38 -1.66 17.38
C ALA A 143 -3.03 -2.02 16.73
N VAL A 144 -2.13 -1.05 16.62
CA VAL A 144 -0.77 -1.28 16.09
C VAL A 144 -0.01 -2.28 16.95
N LEU A 145 -0.11 -2.19 18.29
CA LEU A 145 0.51 -3.16 19.19
C LEU A 145 -0.02 -4.59 18.95
N PHE A 146 -1.34 -4.76 18.79
CA PHE A 146 -1.93 -6.06 18.44
C PHE A 146 -1.36 -6.62 17.13
N CYS A 147 -1.24 -5.78 16.10
CA CYS A 147 -0.65 -6.17 14.82
C CYS A 147 0.84 -6.55 14.93
N LEU A 148 1.64 -5.77 15.67
CA LEU A 148 3.06 -6.04 15.90
C LEU A 148 3.27 -7.35 16.68
N VAL A 149 2.43 -7.64 17.68
CA VAL A 149 2.44 -8.94 18.38
C VAL A 149 2.10 -10.06 17.40
N GLY A 150 1.08 -9.86 16.56
CA GLY A 150 0.66 -10.84 15.57
C GLY A 150 1.78 -11.25 14.61
N ILE A 151 2.42 -10.28 13.95
CA ILE A 151 3.54 -10.56 13.04
C ILE A 151 4.77 -11.12 13.75
N SER A 152 5.03 -10.70 14.99
CA SER A 152 6.10 -11.30 15.81
C SER A 152 5.87 -12.79 16.05
N VAL A 153 4.63 -13.20 16.32
CA VAL A 153 4.27 -14.62 16.45
C VAL A 153 4.44 -15.38 15.13
N LEU A 154 4.08 -14.77 13.99
CA LEU A 154 4.28 -15.39 12.67
C LEU A 154 5.77 -15.62 12.40
N VAL A 155 6.60 -14.61 12.66
CA VAL A 155 8.05 -14.69 12.45
C VAL A 155 8.71 -15.69 13.40
N ILE A 156 8.31 -15.74 14.67
CA ILE A 156 8.77 -16.78 15.60
C ILE A 156 8.38 -18.18 15.08
N SER A 157 7.20 -18.32 14.48
CA SER A 157 6.79 -19.59 13.87
C SER A 157 7.67 -19.98 12.68
N ASP A 158 8.04 -19.01 11.82
CA ASP A 158 8.98 -19.25 10.70
C ASP A 158 10.36 -19.67 11.22
N VAL A 159 10.89 -18.95 12.22
CA VAL A 159 12.20 -19.25 12.80
C VAL A 159 12.23 -20.63 13.45
N ILE A 160 11.19 -21.02 14.20
CA ILE A 160 11.11 -22.34 14.82
C ILE A 160 11.08 -23.44 13.75
N ARG A 161 10.35 -23.22 12.66
CA ARG A 161 10.30 -24.15 11.51
C ARG A 161 11.67 -24.29 10.84
N ASP A 162 12.38 -23.19 10.63
CA ASP A 162 13.72 -23.20 10.02
C ASP A 162 14.81 -23.72 10.98
N GLN A 163 14.61 -23.59 12.29
CA GLN A 163 15.57 -24.03 13.32
C GLN A 163 15.66 -25.56 13.43
N GLU A 164 14.69 -26.32 12.90
CA GLU A 164 14.88 -27.76 12.64
C GLU A 164 16.00 -28.03 11.61
N THR A 165 16.45 -27.01 10.87
CA THR A 165 17.45 -27.14 9.79
C THR A 165 18.82 -26.51 10.08
N MET A 166 18.98 -25.51 10.98
CA MET A 166 20.31 -24.94 11.26
C MET A 166 20.52 -24.37 12.68
N LEU A 167 21.44 -25.01 13.41
CA LEU A 167 22.08 -24.51 14.62
C LEU A 167 23.37 -23.78 14.22
N LYS A 168 23.31 -22.49 13.88
CA LYS A 168 24.47 -21.57 13.75
C LYS A 168 24.03 -20.13 13.45
N ALA A 169 23.75 -19.34 14.48
CA ALA A 169 23.69 -17.88 14.36
C ALA A 169 25.11 -17.32 14.51
N SER A 170 25.80 -17.07 13.39
CA SER A 170 26.99 -16.21 13.38
C SER A 170 26.55 -14.80 13.01
N TRP A 171 27.10 -13.79 13.69
CA TRP A 171 26.92 -12.40 13.31
C TRP A 171 27.54 -12.15 11.94
N ASP A 172 26.70 -11.93 10.92
CA ASP A 172 27.12 -11.67 9.55
C ASP A 172 26.93 -10.18 9.23
N ILE A 173 28.00 -9.50 8.82
CA ILE A 173 27.98 -8.07 8.43
C ILE A 173 27.06 -7.87 7.21
N SER A 174 26.94 -8.88 6.35
CA SER A 174 26.02 -8.82 5.21
C SER A 174 24.55 -8.77 5.63
N ALA A 175 24.17 -9.53 6.67
CA ALA A 175 22.83 -9.48 7.23
C ALA A 175 22.48 -8.08 7.78
N LEU A 176 23.42 -7.43 8.48
CA LEU A 176 23.23 -6.06 8.98
C LEU A 176 23.03 -5.04 7.85
N TYR A 177 23.74 -5.21 6.73
CA TYR A 177 23.54 -4.39 5.54
C TYR A 177 22.13 -4.59 4.94
N GLY A 178 21.66 -5.84 4.88
CA GLY A 178 20.29 -6.16 4.47
C GLY A 178 19.24 -5.53 5.39
N ASP A 179 19.44 -5.62 6.71
CA ASP A 179 18.53 -5.03 7.70
C ASP A 179 18.46 -3.50 7.57
N PHE A 180 19.60 -2.84 7.34
CA PHE A 180 19.65 -1.39 7.07
C PHE A 180 18.92 -1.01 5.78
N LEU A 181 19.14 -1.77 4.70
CA LEU A 181 18.43 -1.56 3.43
C LEU A 181 16.92 -1.71 3.60
N CYS A 182 16.48 -2.71 4.37
CA CYS A 182 15.06 -2.93 4.66
C CYS A 182 14.48 -1.74 5.42
N LEU A 183 15.09 -1.32 6.54
CA LEU A 183 14.61 -0.16 7.32
C LEU A 183 14.55 1.12 6.49
N PHE A 184 15.56 1.37 5.66
CA PHE A 184 15.58 2.52 4.77
C PHE A 184 14.49 2.42 3.69
N GLY A 185 14.34 1.26 3.06
CA GLY A 185 13.27 0.97 2.09
C GLY A 185 11.88 1.18 2.67
N SER A 186 11.62 0.64 3.86
CA SER A 186 10.36 0.79 4.60
C SER A 186 10.06 2.25 4.97
N ALA A 187 11.08 3.03 5.34
CA ALA A 187 10.92 4.47 5.57
C ALA A 187 10.57 5.25 4.29
N VAL A 188 11.20 4.91 3.17
CA VAL A 188 10.89 5.52 1.85
C VAL A 188 9.49 5.08 1.37
N TYR A 189 9.13 3.82 1.58
CA TYR A 189 7.81 3.28 1.28
C TYR A 189 6.72 3.94 2.13
N ALA A 190 6.99 4.22 3.41
CA ALA A 190 6.11 5.01 4.27
C ALA A 190 5.88 6.43 3.71
N CYS A 191 6.94 7.11 3.25
CA CYS A 191 6.83 8.41 2.57
C CYS A 191 5.97 8.31 1.31
N SER A 192 6.14 7.26 0.51
CA SER A 192 5.28 6.99 -0.66
C SER A 192 3.82 6.86 -0.23
N ASN A 193 3.50 5.99 0.73
CA ASN A 193 2.12 5.75 1.17
C ASN A 193 1.44 7.02 1.72
N VAL A 194 2.13 7.82 2.53
CA VAL A 194 1.59 9.09 3.05
C VAL A 194 1.38 10.11 1.92
N GLY A 195 2.32 10.18 0.96
CA GLY A 195 2.19 11.03 -0.21
C GLY A 195 1.05 10.60 -1.13
N GLN A 196 0.83 9.30 -1.32
CA GLN A 196 -0.32 8.76 -2.06
C GLN A 196 -1.64 9.15 -1.38
N GLU A 197 -1.74 9.02 -0.05
CA GLU A 197 -2.91 9.48 0.70
C GLU A 197 -3.17 10.97 0.46
N TYR A 198 -2.14 11.82 0.56
CA TYR A 198 -2.24 13.25 0.33
C TYR A 198 -2.75 13.57 -1.09
N LEU A 199 -2.15 12.98 -2.13
CA LEU A 199 -2.50 13.27 -3.52
C LEU A 199 -3.89 12.74 -3.89
N VAL A 200 -4.26 11.55 -3.42
CA VAL A 200 -5.57 10.95 -3.70
C VAL A 200 -6.70 11.74 -3.05
N LYS A 201 -6.51 12.24 -1.82
CA LYS A 201 -7.52 13.03 -1.10
C LYS A 201 -7.63 14.47 -1.61
N LYS A 202 -6.65 14.95 -2.37
CA LYS A 202 -6.67 16.30 -2.93
C LYS A 202 -7.55 16.38 -4.19
N GLU A 203 -8.61 17.19 -4.09
CA GLU A 203 -9.49 17.63 -5.20
C GLU A 203 -10.01 16.54 -6.17
N ASN A 204 -10.26 15.30 -5.69
CA ASN A 204 -10.86 14.21 -6.47
C ASN A 204 -10.14 13.88 -7.80
N ARG A 205 -8.82 14.12 -7.89
CA ARG A 205 -8.01 13.87 -9.10
C ARG A 205 -7.29 12.51 -9.09
N ARG A 206 -7.92 11.50 -8.50
CA ARG A 206 -7.37 10.13 -8.39
C ARG A 206 -6.83 9.55 -9.70
N LEU A 207 -7.53 9.78 -10.83
CA LEU A 207 -7.10 9.27 -12.13
C LEU A 207 -5.86 10.00 -12.67
N GLU A 208 -5.74 11.31 -12.43
CA GLU A 208 -4.54 12.09 -12.75
C GLU A 208 -3.34 11.57 -11.95
N PHE A 209 -3.53 11.37 -10.64
CA PHE A 209 -2.54 10.75 -9.75
C PHE A 209 -2.06 9.39 -10.29
N LEU A 210 -3.01 8.50 -10.59
CA LEU A 210 -2.69 7.13 -11.00
C LEU A 210 -1.97 7.10 -12.36
N GLY A 211 -2.37 7.96 -13.30
CA GLY A 211 -1.72 8.09 -14.59
C GLY A 211 -0.31 8.68 -14.51
N LEU A 212 -0.10 9.73 -13.71
CA LEU A 212 1.21 10.38 -13.59
C LEU A 212 2.21 9.56 -12.78
N VAL A 213 1.77 8.88 -11.71
CA VAL A 213 2.60 7.90 -10.99
C VAL A 213 2.93 6.72 -11.90
N GLY A 214 1.97 6.23 -12.69
CA GLY A 214 2.22 5.24 -13.74
C GLY A 214 3.31 5.69 -14.72
N LEU A 215 3.21 6.91 -15.25
CA LEU A 215 4.19 7.45 -16.19
C LEU A 215 5.59 7.54 -15.61
N PHE A 216 5.74 8.25 -14.49
CA PHE A 216 7.06 8.47 -13.88
C PHE A 216 7.62 7.19 -13.28
N GLY A 217 6.78 6.35 -12.67
CA GLY A 217 7.16 5.05 -12.15
C GLY A 217 7.65 4.13 -13.26
N PHE A 218 7.00 4.12 -14.43
CA PHE A 218 7.44 3.34 -15.58
C PHE A 218 8.80 3.81 -16.09
N LEU A 219 9.04 5.11 -16.18
CA LEU A 219 10.34 5.65 -16.62
C LEU A 219 11.47 5.25 -15.66
N VAL A 220 11.28 5.44 -14.36
CA VAL A 220 12.28 5.10 -13.33
C VAL A 220 12.53 3.59 -13.30
N SER A 221 11.47 2.79 -13.16
CA SER A 221 11.57 1.33 -13.08
C SER A 221 12.10 0.70 -14.37
N SER A 222 11.82 1.25 -15.56
CA SER A 222 12.38 0.73 -16.82
C SER A 222 13.88 0.97 -16.91
N ILE A 223 14.38 2.12 -16.44
CA ILE A 223 15.82 2.39 -16.38
C ILE A 223 16.48 1.41 -15.41
N GLN A 224 15.90 1.22 -14.23
CA GLN A 224 16.41 0.24 -13.24
C GLN A 224 16.36 -1.20 -13.79
N ALA A 225 15.26 -1.61 -14.42
CA ALA A 225 15.12 -2.96 -15.01
C ALA A 225 16.16 -3.19 -16.11
N ALA A 226 16.38 -2.21 -16.98
CA ALA A 226 17.41 -2.31 -18.03
C ALA A 226 18.82 -2.43 -17.46
N TYR A 227 19.12 -1.77 -16.34
CA TYR A 227 20.43 -1.80 -15.69
C TYR A 227 20.67 -3.08 -14.86
N PHE A 228 19.71 -3.47 -14.02
CA PHE A 228 19.87 -4.58 -13.07
C PHE A 228 19.45 -5.94 -13.62
N GLU A 229 18.47 -5.97 -14.52
CA GLU A 229 17.83 -7.21 -14.99
C GLU A 229 17.94 -7.41 -16.50
N GLY A 230 18.52 -6.46 -17.23
CA GLY A 230 18.55 -6.48 -18.70
C GLY A 230 19.19 -7.74 -19.29
N ASP A 231 20.28 -8.23 -18.70
CA ASP A 231 20.93 -9.46 -19.15
C ASP A 231 20.13 -10.71 -18.81
N VAL A 232 19.50 -10.74 -17.62
CA VAL A 232 18.61 -11.83 -17.19
C VAL A 232 17.42 -11.92 -18.14
N VAL A 233 16.73 -10.81 -18.41
CA VAL A 233 15.56 -10.72 -19.30
C VAL A 233 15.88 -11.18 -20.72
N ARG A 234 17.08 -10.86 -21.24
CA ARG A 234 17.53 -11.28 -22.58
C ARG A 234 17.88 -12.76 -22.65
N ALA A 235 18.33 -13.34 -21.54
CA ALA A 235 18.68 -14.76 -21.45
C ALA A 235 17.48 -15.67 -21.20
N VAL A 236 16.30 -15.12 -20.88
CA VAL A 236 15.09 -15.91 -20.63
C VAL A 236 14.55 -16.52 -21.93
N ASP A 237 14.43 -17.84 -21.96
CA ASP A 237 13.63 -18.56 -22.93
C ASP A 237 12.14 -18.47 -22.56
N TRP A 238 11.44 -17.50 -23.16
CA TRP A 238 10.03 -17.25 -22.86
C TRP A 238 9.14 -18.40 -23.35
N THR A 239 8.45 -19.03 -22.40
CA THR A 239 7.41 -20.01 -22.68
C THR A 239 6.04 -19.37 -22.47
N TRP A 240 4.99 -19.91 -23.10
CA TRP A 240 3.63 -19.43 -22.87
C TRP A 240 3.22 -19.41 -21.39
N PRO A 241 3.53 -20.45 -20.58
CA PRO A 241 3.24 -20.43 -19.14
C PRO A 241 4.01 -19.36 -18.36
N SER A 242 5.30 -19.13 -18.64
CA SER A 242 6.07 -18.10 -17.93
C SER A 242 5.59 -16.69 -18.29
N ALA A 243 5.24 -16.45 -19.55
CA ALA A 243 4.65 -15.20 -20.00
C ALA A 243 3.27 -14.93 -19.36
N LEU A 244 2.41 -15.95 -19.25
CA LEU A 244 1.12 -15.83 -18.57
C LEU A 244 1.27 -15.58 -17.06
N CYS A 245 2.27 -16.21 -16.42
CA CYS A 245 2.58 -15.97 -15.01
C CYS A 245 3.04 -14.52 -14.78
N LEU A 246 3.92 -14.00 -15.64
CA LEU A 246 4.33 -12.61 -15.62
C LEU A 246 3.14 -11.66 -15.85
N LEU A 247 2.30 -11.93 -16.84
CA LEU A 247 1.11 -11.14 -17.11
C LEU A 247 0.13 -11.16 -15.92
N GLY A 248 -0.04 -12.32 -15.28
CA GLY A 248 -0.85 -12.49 -14.07
C GLY A 248 -0.35 -11.61 -12.93
N TYR A 249 0.96 -11.57 -12.70
CA TYR A 249 1.57 -10.65 -11.75
C TYR A 249 1.23 -9.19 -12.09
N ILE A 250 1.50 -8.77 -13.33
CA ILE A 250 1.34 -7.37 -13.78
C ILE A 250 -0.11 -6.90 -13.64
N ILE A 251 -1.07 -7.73 -14.07
CA ILE A 251 -2.50 -7.41 -13.97
C ILE A 251 -2.94 -7.36 -12.49
N THR A 252 -2.49 -8.31 -11.67
CA THR A 252 -2.86 -8.34 -10.25
C THR A 252 -2.34 -7.10 -9.53
N LEU A 253 -1.09 -6.71 -9.79
CA LEU A 253 -0.49 -5.51 -9.21
C LEU A 253 -1.19 -4.23 -9.72
N PHE A 254 -1.56 -4.18 -11.00
CA PHE A 254 -2.34 -3.06 -11.56
C PHE A 254 -3.71 -2.90 -10.88
N VAL A 255 -4.42 -4.01 -10.65
CA VAL A 255 -5.68 -4.01 -9.90
C VAL A 255 -5.45 -3.57 -8.46
N MET A 256 -4.34 -3.99 -7.84
CA MET A 256 -3.96 -3.58 -6.49
C MET A 256 -3.74 -2.06 -6.40
N TYR A 257 -2.92 -1.46 -7.25
CA TYR A 257 -2.71 0.01 -7.27
C TYR A 257 -4.01 0.77 -7.51
N THR A 258 -4.86 0.26 -8.41
CA THR A 258 -6.18 0.82 -8.65
C THR A 258 -7.06 0.76 -7.41
N ALA A 259 -7.10 -0.39 -6.73
CA ALA A 259 -7.85 -0.59 -5.50
C ALA A 259 -7.31 0.28 -4.35
N THR A 260 -6.00 0.39 -4.19
CA THR A 260 -5.33 1.26 -3.21
C THR A 260 -5.69 2.72 -3.41
N SER A 261 -5.72 3.19 -4.66
CA SER A 261 -6.16 4.57 -4.96
C SER A 261 -7.63 4.81 -4.56
N ILE A 262 -8.50 3.79 -4.62
CA ILE A 262 -9.89 3.88 -4.16
C ILE A 262 -9.93 3.83 -2.62
N PHE A 263 -9.15 2.94 -2.02
CA PHE A 263 -9.05 2.77 -0.58
C PHE A 263 -8.67 4.08 0.11
N LEU A 264 -7.61 4.74 -0.37
CA LEU A 264 -7.08 5.98 0.21
C LEU A 264 -8.02 7.18 0.06
N THR A 265 -9.11 7.09 -0.71
CA THR A 265 -10.15 8.14 -0.71
C THR A 265 -10.94 8.20 0.60
N THR A 266 -11.02 7.08 1.33
CA THR A 266 -11.83 6.95 2.55
C THR A 266 -11.01 6.49 3.75
N GLY A 267 -10.06 5.58 3.54
CA GLY A 267 -9.08 5.16 4.54
C GLY A 267 -7.89 6.10 4.63
N ASP A 268 -6.87 5.67 5.36
CA ASP A 268 -5.59 6.36 5.53
C ASP A 268 -4.43 5.38 5.35
N ALA A 269 -3.22 5.93 5.16
CA ALA A 269 -2.01 5.16 4.90
C ALA A 269 -1.67 4.20 6.05
N ALA A 270 -2.04 4.49 7.29
CA ALA A 270 -1.76 3.61 8.42
C ALA A 270 -2.71 2.39 8.43
N VAL A 271 -4.02 2.55 8.18
CA VAL A 271 -4.92 1.40 7.97
C VAL A 271 -4.48 0.56 6.78
N PHE A 272 -4.02 1.21 5.70
CA PHE A 272 -3.52 0.53 4.51
C PHE A 272 -2.39 -0.44 4.88
N ASN A 273 -1.33 0.06 5.53
CA ASN A 273 -0.19 -0.77 5.94
C ASN A 273 -0.57 -1.83 7.00
N LEU A 274 -1.45 -1.51 7.94
CA LEU A 274 -1.96 -2.50 8.89
C LEU A 274 -2.76 -3.60 8.20
N SER A 275 -3.48 -3.28 7.13
CA SER A 275 -4.22 -4.27 6.35
C SER A 275 -3.24 -5.18 5.62
N LEU A 276 -2.15 -4.64 5.04
CA LEU A 276 -1.14 -5.43 4.33
C LEU A 276 -0.52 -6.55 5.16
N LEU A 277 -0.46 -6.43 6.49
CA LEU A 277 -0.03 -7.53 7.38
C LEU A 277 -0.89 -8.81 7.24
N THR A 278 -2.14 -8.68 6.79
CA THR A 278 -2.98 -9.85 6.48
C THR A 278 -2.57 -10.56 5.19
N SER A 279 -1.82 -9.90 4.31
CA SER A 279 -1.26 -10.50 3.09
C SER A 279 -0.30 -11.64 3.42
N ASP A 280 0.52 -11.51 4.46
CA ASP A 280 1.47 -12.55 4.87
C ASP A 280 0.75 -13.85 5.23
N PHE A 281 -0.38 -13.75 5.92
CA PHE A 281 -1.23 -14.90 6.20
C PHE A 281 -1.79 -15.52 4.91
N PHE A 282 -2.31 -14.71 3.99
CA PHE A 282 -2.81 -15.23 2.71
C PHE A 282 -1.72 -15.89 1.87
N ALA A 283 -0.49 -15.35 1.89
CA ALA A 283 0.66 -15.96 1.23
C ALA A 283 1.01 -17.32 1.82
N VAL A 284 1.01 -17.43 3.16
CA VAL A 284 1.24 -18.70 3.87
C VAL A 284 0.13 -19.73 3.58
N VAL A 285 -1.13 -19.30 3.54
CA VAL A 285 -2.26 -20.18 3.15
C VAL A 285 -2.10 -20.65 1.70
N ALA A 286 -1.74 -19.75 0.79
CA ALA A 286 -1.45 -20.11 -0.60
C ALA A 286 -0.28 -21.09 -0.68
N ALA A 287 0.77 -20.91 0.13
CA ALA A 287 1.92 -21.81 0.16
C ALA A 287 1.54 -23.22 0.63
N LYS A 288 0.68 -23.36 1.65
CA LYS A 288 0.15 -24.67 2.03
C LYS A 288 -0.60 -25.35 0.89
N TYR A 289 -1.54 -24.65 0.25
CA TYR A 289 -2.43 -25.30 -0.72
C TYR A 289 -1.80 -25.47 -2.11
N LEU A 290 -0.88 -24.61 -2.51
CA LEU A 290 -0.23 -24.65 -3.82
C LEU A 290 1.14 -25.34 -3.79
N PHE A 291 1.87 -25.25 -2.69
CA PHE A 291 3.23 -25.79 -2.56
C PHE A 291 3.35 -26.92 -1.52
N ASN A 292 2.24 -27.35 -0.90
CA ASN A 292 2.18 -28.42 0.11
C ASN A 292 3.07 -28.17 1.34
N GLU A 293 3.23 -26.91 1.76
CA GLU A 293 3.94 -26.58 3.00
C GLU A 293 3.10 -26.88 4.25
N GLU A 294 3.75 -27.37 5.31
CA GLU A 294 3.10 -27.62 6.60
C GLU A 294 2.90 -26.32 7.39
N LEU A 295 1.69 -26.16 7.97
CA LEU A 295 1.36 -25.00 8.80
C LEU A 295 1.46 -25.33 10.28
N SER A 296 2.24 -24.52 10.99
CA SER A 296 2.19 -24.49 12.45
C SER A 296 0.87 -23.88 12.95
N SER A 297 0.41 -24.35 14.11
CA SER A 297 -0.76 -23.76 14.77
C SER A 297 -0.53 -22.30 15.19
N LEU A 298 0.73 -21.87 15.33
CA LEU A 298 1.11 -20.49 15.69
C LEU A 298 0.67 -19.45 14.64
N TYR A 299 0.56 -19.83 13.35
CA TYR A 299 0.08 -18.92 12.31
C TYR A 299 -1.35 -18.44 12.57
N PHE A 300 -2.23 -19.34 13.04
CA PHE A 300 -3.62 -18.97 13.38
C PHE A 300 -3.67 -18.01 14.57
N VAL A 301 -2.77 -18.19 15.54
CA VAL A 301 -2.66 -17.29 16.70
C VAL A 301 -2.21 -15.91 16.23
N GLY A 302 -1.10 -15.82 15.50
CA GLY A 302 -0.57 -14.56 14.97
C GLY A 302 -1.60 -13.82 14.11
N PHE A 303 -2.28 -14.54 13.20
CA PHE A 303 -3.34 -13.97 12.37
C PHE A 303 -4.52 -13.43 13.18
N SER A 304 -4.93 -14.12 14.25
CA SER A 304 -6.00 -13.66 15.12
C SER A 304 -5.66 -12.31 15.76
N PHE A 305 -4.41 -12.11 16.19
CA PHE A 305 -3.93 -10.82 16.71
C PHE A 305 -3.98 -9.73 15.63
N ILE A 306 -3.55 -10.02 14.39
CA ILE A 306 -3.60 -9.04 13.27
C ILE A 306 -5.04 -8.64 12.96
N ILE A 307 -5.97 -9.60 12.86
CA ILE A 307 -7.39 -9.33 12.58
C ILE A 307 -8.03 -8.48 13.69
N VAL A 308 -7.73 -8.79 14.95
CA VAL A 308 -8.17 -7.97 16.08
C VAL A 308 -7.59 -6.56 15.98
N GLY A 309 -6.29 -6.41 15.69
CA GLY A 309 -5.64 -5.11 15.52
C GLY A 309 -6.28 -4.27 14.42
N VAL A 310 -6.41 -4.81 13.21
CA VAL A 310 -7.07 -4.13 12.07
C VAL A 310 -8.51 -3.76 12.39
N SER A 311 -9.25 -4.64 13.08
CA SER A 311 -10.63 -4.38 13.50
C SER A 311 -10.73 -3.26 14.55
N VAL A 312 -9.83 -3.24 15.54
CA VAL A 312 -9.78 -2.19 16.58
C VAL A 312 -9.42 -0.84 15.95
N TYR A 313 -8.49 -0.82 15.00
CA TYR A 313 -8.14 0.41 14.28
C TYR A 313 -9.37 0.96 13.54
N ASN A 314 -10.03 0.15 12.73
CA ASN A 314 -11.17 0.59 11.89
C ASN A 314 -12.43 0.99 12.68
N ARG A 315 -12.56 0.56 13.94
CA ARG A 315 -13.65 1.03 14.83
C ARG A 315 -13.48 2.49 15.21
N SER A 316 -12.25 2.98 15.25
CA SER A 316 -11.90 4.36 15.59
C SER A 316 -12.20 5.30 14.41
N ALA A 317 -12.36 6.60 14.68
CA ALA A 317 -12.55 7.59 13.61
C ALA A 317 -11.26 7.74 12.80
N PRO A 318 -11.33 7.90 11.46
CA PRO A 318 -10.15 8.06 10.63
C PRO A 318 -9.29 9.27 11.08
N PRO A 319 -7.98 9.10 11.28
CA PRO A 319 -7.10 10.15 11.80
C PRO A 319 -7.05 11.43 10.96
N THR A 320 -7.18 11.31 9.63
CA THR A 320 -7.01 12.43 8.68
C THR A 320 -8.33 13.17 8.37
N THR A 321 -9.49 12.54 8.61
CA THR A 321 -10.81 13.15 8.31
C THR A 321 -11.22 14.20 9.33
N ALA A 322 -10.66 14.16 10.54
CA ALA A 322 -10.96 15.13 11.61
C ALA A 322 -10.37 16.54 11.37
N ALA A 323 -9.53 16.72 10.34
CA ALA A 323 -8.90 18.00 10.03
C ALA A 323 -9.79 18.93 9.15
N SER A 324 -10.80 18.40 8.45
CA SER A 324 -11.66 19.22 7.57
C SER A 324 -12.88 19.83 8.28
N CYS A 325 -13.19 19.43 9.53
CA CYS A 325 -14.33 19.95 10.29
C CYS A 325 -13.96 21.02 11.33
N SER A 326 -12.71 21.52 11.36
CA SER A 326 -12.27 22.49 12.38
C SER A 326 -11.89 23.87 11.86
N ASP A 327 -12.27 24.23 10.63
CA ASP A 327 -12.36 25.65 10.26
C ASP A 327 -13.82 26.08 10.43
N PRO A 328 -14.19 26.73 11.55
CA PRO A 328 -15.39 27.54 11.56
C PRO A 328 -15.10 28.72 10.63
N PHE A 329 -15.48 28.61 9.36
CA PHE A 329 -15.74 29.80 8.59
C PHE A 329 -16.89 30.52 9.30
N ASP A 330 -16.56 31.62 9.96
CA ASP A 330 -17.50 32.65 10.38
C ASP A 330 -18.35 33.01 9.15
N VAL A 331 -19.53 32.40 9.05
CA VAL A 331 -20.63 32.94 8.26
C VAL A 331 -21.13 34.12 9.07
N GLN A 332 -20.47 35.26 8.89
CA GLN A 332 -21.03 36.54 9.26
C GLN A 332 -22.29 36.70 8.41
N ASP A 333 -23.43 36.48 9.07
CA ASP A 333 -24.78 36.68 8.56
C ASP A 333 -24.91 38.14 8.15
N GLY A 334 -24.62 38.42 6.89
CA GLY A 334 -24.51 39.76 6.31
C GLY A 334 -25.49 39.90 5.15
N SER A 335 -26.73 40.25 5.49
CA SER A 335 -27.73 40.90 4.63
C SER A 335 -28.13 40.17 3.34
N ILE A 336 -29.12 39.27 3.44
CA ILE A 336 -29.99 38.86 2.32
C ILE A 336 -31.37 39.53 2.44
N ASP A 337 -31.42 40.86 2.64
CA ASP A 337 -32.69 41.61 2.73
C ASP A 337 -32.86 42.73 1.68
N HIS A 338 -32.02 42.80 0.64
CA HIS A 338 -32.09 43.89 -0.36
C HIS A 338 -32.29 43.50 -1.82
N LEU A 339 -32.79 42.30 -2.13
CA LEU A 339 -32.99 41.85 -3.53
C LEU A 339 -34.41 41.38 -3.87
N LEU A 340 -35.45 42.04 -3.33
CA LEU A 340 -36.80 41.92 -3.89
C LEU A 340 -37.28 43.27 -4.43
N PRO A 341 -37.60 43.38 -5.72
CA PRO A 341 -38.20 44.58 -6.28
C PRO A 341 -39.62 44.74 -5.74
N ALA A 342 -39.94 45.95 -5.28
CA ALA A 342 -41.30 46.30 -4.91
C ALA A 342 -42.21 46.33 -6.13
N GLY A 343 -43.35 45.66 -6.03
CA GLY A 343 -44.55 46.01 -6.78
C GLY A 343 -45.59 44.91 -6.83
N PRO A 344 -46.82 45.23 -7.27
CA PRO A 344 -47.49 46.54 -7.28
C PRO A 344 -48.29 46.81 -6.00
#